data_AF-A0A3N5NRH5-F1
#
_entry.id   AF-A0A3N5NRH5-F1
#
_cell.length_a   1.000
_cell.length_b   1.000
_cell.length_c   1.000
_cell.angle_alpha   90.00
_cell.angle_beta   90.00
_cell.angle_gamma   90.00
#
_symmetry.space_group_name_H-M   'P 1'
#
loop_
_entity.id
_entity.type
_entity.pdbx_description
1 polymer ?
#
loop_
_entity_poly.entity_id
_entity_poly.type
_entity_poly.pdbx_seq_one_letter_code
_entity_poly.pdbx_strand_id
1 'polypeptide(L)'
;MTTVHFRSFAIAATAVFTLAGSVAAQDKPAGVLNSLEVQELVARAEPADHVRLGAHFYALGDWYAAEAKRHISMSQSFAGNPNRNLGTGMSAHCKQLANLNTQSATTVRELAAYHQKLAGGGAATPPSGGARFQGGAGAPKPTEKELNALAAKASTSAEHHALEEFFLTLAKRYAAEVNEHVRLAETYRGTRIAQAAVHHDRLAGLSRDAAKEATASAQMHRDLAGVAR
;
A
#
# COMPACT_ATOMS: atom_id res chain seq x y z
N MET A 1 5.15 33.01 -18.96
CA MET A 1 5.56 31.90 -18.08
C MET A 1 5.08 32.25 -16.68
N THR A 2 3.90 31.78 -16.30
CA THR A 2 3.34 31.97 -14.97
C THR A 2 3.97 30.94 -14.05
N THR A 3 4.82 31.41 -13.14
CA THR A 3 5.40 30.61 -12.06
C THR A 3 4.28 30.19 -11.12
N VAL A 4 3.91 28.91 -11.14
CA VAL A 4 2.96 28.33 -10.19
C VAL A 4 3.75 27.93 -8.94
N HIS A 5 3.56 28.67 -7.85
CA HIS A 5 4.18 28.37 -6.57
C HIS A 5 3.48 27.17 -5.92
N PHE A 6 4.13 26.00 -5.96
CA PHE A 6 3.73 24.87 -5.13
C PHE A 6 3.99 25.23 -3.66
N ARG A 7 2.93 25.61 -2.95
CA ARG A 7 2.97 25.71 -1.49
C ARG A 7 3.21 24.29 -0.97
N SER A 8 4.40 24.05 -0.42
CA SER A 8 4.71 22.84 0.34
C SER A 8 3.75 22.76 1.53
N PHE A 9 2.68 22.00 1.38
CA PHE A 9 1.88 21.57 2.52
C PHE A 9 2.52 20.29 3.04
N ALA A 10 3.08 20.39 4.24
CA ALA A 10 3.52 19.22 5.00
C ALA A 10 2.28 18.36 5.24
N ILE A 11 2.17 17.27 4.47
CA ILE A 11 1.21 16.24 4.79
C ILE A 11 1.81 15.59 6.02
N ALA A 12 1.25 15.85 7.19
CA ALA A 12 1.64 15.15 8.40
C ALA A 12 1.29 13.66 8.21
N ALA A 13 2.20 12.90 7.60
CA ALA A 13 2.17 11.47 7.47
C ALA A 13 2.37 10.89 8.87
N THR A 14 1.33 11.01 9.70
CA THR A 14 1.29 10.39 10.99
C THR A 14 1.09 8.91 10.71
N ALA A 15 2.19 8.15 10.79
CA ALA A 15 2.15 6.70 10.76
C ALA A 15 1.36 6.21 11.98
N VAL A 16 0.04 6.09 11.83
CA VAL A 16 -0.81 5.46 12.83
C VAL A 16 -0.65 3.95 12.67
N PHE A 17 0.10 3.37 13.59
CA PHE A 17 0.19 1.92 13.79
C PHE A 17 -1.21 1.39 14.12
N THR A 18 -1.88 0.76 13.15
CA THR A 18 -2.98 -0.15 13.41
C THR A 18 -2.45 -1.58 13.46
N LEU A 19 -2.75 -2.28 14.55
CA LEU A 19 -2.40 -3.68 14.75
C LEU A 19 -3.14 -4.57 13.74
N ALA A 20 -2.44 -4.93 12.67
CA ALA A 20 -2.67 -6.16 11.92
C ALA A 20 -1.31 -6.78 11.59
N GLY A 21 -0.68 -7.39 12.60
CA GLY A 21 0.68 -7.91 12.53
C GLY A 21 1.72 -6.79 12.53
N SER A 22 2.77 -6.96 13.31
CA SER A 22 3.91 -6.04 13.32
C SER A 22 4.57 -6.04 11.94
N VAL A 23 4.12 -5.17 11.04
CA VAL A 23 4.96 -4.66 9.97
C VAL A 23 5.88 -3.68 10.68
N ALA A 24 7.03 -4.18 11.15
CA ALA A 24 8.18 -3.30 11.30
C ALA A 24 8.25 -2.49 10.01
N ALA A 25 8.46 -1.17 10.11
CA ALA A 25 8.79 -0.34 8.96
C ALA A 25 10.06 -0.92 8.32
N GLN A 26 9.87 -1.93 7.46
CA GLN A 26 10.90 -2.51 6.65
C GLN A 26 11.12 -1.46 5.57
N ASP A 27 12.31 -0.90 5.55
CA ASP A 27 12.78 -0.09 4.44
C ASP A 27 12.35 -0.77 3.14
N LYS A 28 11.72 0.01 2.25
CA LYS A 28 11.27 -0.42 0.93
C LYS A 28 12.34 -1.35 0.33
N PRO A 29 12.02 -2.63 0.05
CA PRO A 29 12.99 -3.51 -0.57
C PRO A 29 13.50 -2.85 -1.84
N ALA A 30 14.82 -2.74 -1.97
CA ALA A 30 15.44 -2.06 -3.09
C ALA A 30 14.88 -2.62 -4.41
N GLY A 31 14.44 -1.74 -5.30
CA GLY A 31 13.84 -2.12 -6.59
C GLY A 31 12.32 -2.33 -6.59
N VAL A 32 11.62 -2.22 -5.46
CA VAL A 32 10.15 -2.30 -5.43
C VAL A 32 9.52 -0.90 -5.61
N LEU A 33 8.92 -0.66 -6.78
CA LEU A 33 8.08 0.52 -7.06
C LEU A 33 6.92 0.69 -6.07
N ASN A 34 6.48 1.94 -5.84
CA ASN A 34 5.27 2.18 -5.07
C ASN A 34 4.00 1.90 -5.88
N SER A 35 2.85 1.81 -5.21
CA SER A 35 1.59 1.42 -5.87
C SER A 35 1.14 2.33 -7.00
N LEU A 36 1.42 3.65 -6.94
CA LEU A 36 1.07 4.57 -8.02
C LEU A 36 1.99 4.44 -9.22
N GLU A 37 3.29 4.29 -8.97
CA GLU A 37 4.25 4.03 -10.05
C GLU A 37 3.90 2.75 -10.80
N VAL A 38 3.49 1.68 -10.11
CA VAL A 38 3.04 0.43 -10.76
C VAL A 38 1.85 0.70 -11.68
N GLN A 39 0.83 1.41 -11.20
CA GLN A 39 -0.37 1.73 -11.97
C GLN A 39 -0.05 2.63 -13.19
N GLU A 40 0.80 3.65 -13.02
CA GLU A 40 1.23 4.54 -14.12
C GLU A 40 1.95 3.73 -15.21
N LEU A 41 2.90 2.87 -14.83
CA LEU A 41 3.64 2.04 -15.79
C LEU A 41 2.76 1.01 -16.49
N VAL A 42 1.78 0.45 -15.80
CA VAL A 42 0.80 -0.47 -16.40
C VAL A 42 -0.10 0.25 -17.40
N ALA A 43 -0.53 1.48 -17.07
CA ALA A 43 -1.37 2.27 -17.96
C ALA A 43 -0.63 2.75 -19.21
N ARG A 44 0.64 3.16 -19.07
CA ARG A 44 1.47 3.63 -20.19
C ARG A 44 1.96 2.48 -21.08
N ALA A 45 2.31 1.33 -20.49
CA ALA A 45 2.60 0.08 -21.19
C ALA A 45 3.68 0.17 -22.29
N GLU A 46 4.66 1.06 -22.15
CA GLU A 46 5.77 1.15 -23.11
C GLU A 46 6.81 0.04 -22.86
N PRO A 47 7.65 -0.33 -23.84
CA PRO A 47 8.66 -1.37 -23.65
C PRO A 47 9.57 -1.14 -22.43
N ALA A 48 9.98 0.11 -22.18
CA ALA A 48 10.78 0.48 -21.01
C ALA A 48 10.00 0.34 -19.69
N ASP A 49 8.69 0.56 -19.71
CA ASP A 49 7.83 0.38 -18.53
C ASP A 49 7.71 -1.09 -18.17
N HIS A 50 7.58 -1.95 -19.17
CA HIS A 50 7.58 -3.39 -18.99
C HIS A 50 8.90 -3.92 -18.40
N VAL A 51 10.06 -3.36 -18.78
CA VAL A 51 11.33 -3.68 -18.12
C VAL A 51 11.29 -3.35 -16.62
N ARG A 52 10.81 -2.15 -16.27
CA ARG A 52 10.71 -1.70 -14.87
C ARG A 52 9.70 -2.53 -14.07
N LEU A 53 8.54 -2.84 -14.65
CA LEU A 53 7.52 -3.70 -14.05
C LEU A 53 8.05 -5.13 -13.84
N GLY A 54 8.79 -5.67 -14.81
CA GLY A 54 9.46 -6.97 -14.69
C GLY A 54 10.41 -7.01 -13.49
N ALA A 55 11.26 -6.00 -13.33
CA ALA A 55 12.17 -5.88 -12.18
C ALA A 55 11.42 -5.74 -10.85
N HIS A 56 10.38 -4.89 -10.81
CA HIS A 56 9.53 -4.71 -9.62
C HIS A 56 8.90 -6.02 -9.16
N PHE A 57 8.21 -6.74 -10.06
CA PHE A 57 7.51 -7.96 -9.69
C PHE A 57 8.45 -9.10 -9.35
N TYR A 58 9.66 -9.13 -9.93
CA TYR A 58 10.72 -10.05 -9.51
C TYR A 58 11.13 -9.79 -8.05
N ALA A 59 11.47 -8.54 -7.72
CA ALA A 59 11.85 -8.15 -6.36
C ALA A 59 10.72 -8.37 -5.35
N LEU A 60 9.47 -8.09 -5.75
CA LEU A 60 8.28 -8.35 -4.93
C LEU A 60 8.09 -9.86 -4.67
N GLY A 61 8.42 -10.70 -5.66
CA GLY A 61 8.40 -12.16 -5.52
C GLY A 61 9.43 -12.67 -4.51
N ASP A 62 10.62 -12.09 -4.49
CA ASP A 62 11.65 -12.43 -3.51
C ASP A 62 11.27 -12.00 -2.10
N TRP A 63 10.63 -10.83 -1.96
CA TRP A 63 10.08 -10.39 -0.68
C TRP A 63 9.00 -11.32 -0.15
N TYR A 64 8.01 -11.69 -0.97
CA TYR A 64 6.99 -12.67 -0.56
C TYR A 64 7.58 -14.05 -0.23
N ALA A 65 8.59 -14.49 -0.97
CA ALA A 65 9.28 -15.75 -0.67
C ALA A 65 10.03 -15.70 0.67
N ALA A 66 10.67 -14.57 1.00
CA ALA A 66 11.30 -14.35 2.30
C ALA A 66 10.26 -14.36 3.43
N GLU A 67 9.12 -13.69 3.22
CA GLU A 67 8.05 -13.62 4.21
C GLU A 67 7.35 -14.98 4.42
N ALA A 68 7.21 -15.78 3.37
CA ALA A 68 6.75 -17.17 3.49
C ALA A 68 7.68 -17.99 4.38
N LYS A 69 9.01 -17.89 4.18
CA LYS A 69 10.01 -18.57 5.02
C LYS A 69 9.95 -18.11 6.48
N ARG A 70 9.77 -16.80 6.72
CA ARG A 70 9.61 -16.23 8.06
C ARG A 70 8.41 -16.86 8.77
N HIS A 71 7.26 -16.94 8.10
CA HIS A 71 6.07 -17.54 8.68
C HIS A 71 6.18 -19.06 8.89
N ILE A 72 6.90 -19.79 8.03
CA ILE A 72 7.20 -21.22 8.27
C ILE A 72 8.01 -21.38 9.56
N SER A 73 9.07 -20.57 9.74
CA SER A 73 9.90 -20.60 10.95
C SER A 73 9.07 -20.27 12.20
N MET A 74 8.21 -19.25 12.13
CA MET A 74 7.28 -18.94 13.22
C MET A 74 6.33 -20.10 13.52
N SER A 75 5.74 -20.71 12.50
CA SER A 75 4.83 -21.87 12.65
C SER A 75 5.50 -23.04 13.38
N GLN A 76 6.76 -23.35 13.03
CA GLN A 76 7.57 -24.38 13.68
C GLN A 76 7.88 -24.04 15.14
N SER A 77 8.18 -22.77 15.44
CA SER A 77 8.47 -22.32 16.81
C SER A 77 7.27 -22.47 17.75
N PHE A 78 6.04 -22.33 17.24
CA PHE A 78 4.81 -22.52 18.01
C PHE A 78 4.43 -24.00 18.16
N ALA A 79 4.72 -24.82 17.14
CA ALA A 79 4.46 -26.26 17.19
C ALA A 79 5.38 -27.00 18.17
N GLY A 80 6.64 -26.55 18.32
CA GLY A 80 7.64 -27.17 19.19
C GLY A 80 7.53 -26.83 20.68
N ASN A 81 6.59 -25.98 21.10
CA ASN A 81 6.47 -25.54 22.50
C ASN A 81 5.06 -25.74 23.08
N PRO A 82 4.78 -26.91 23.68
CA PRO A 82 3.47 -27.25 24.24
C PRO A 82 3.06 -26.40 25.47
N ASN A 83 3.98 -25.65 26.08
CA ASN A 83 3.68 -24.79 27.25
C ASN A 83 3.15 -23.39 26.89
N ARG A 84 2.98 -23.07 25.60
CA ARG A 84 2.35 -21.82 25.18
C ARG A 84 0.87 -22.08 24.87
N ASN A 85 -0.04 -21.55 25.68
CA ASN A 85 -1.51 -21.56 25.49
C ASN A 85 -2.01 -21.00 24.13
N LEU A 86 -1.12 -20.60 23.23
CA LEU A 86 -1.40 -20.11 21.87
C LEU A 86 -0.87 -21.05 20.77
N GLY A 87 -0.20 -22.16 21.11
CA GLY A 87 0.69 -22.93 20.23
C GLY A 87 0.06 -23.51 18.95
N THR A 88 -1.08 -24.18 19.05
CA THR A 88 -1.70 -24.85 17.88
C THR A 88 -2.38 -23.85 16.93
N GLY A 89 -3.15 -22.91 17.46
CA GLY A 89 -3.83 -21.88 16.68
C GLY A 89 -2.85 -20.94 15.97
N MET A 90 -1.79 -20.52 16.65
CA MET A 90 -0.79 -19.64 16.04
C MET A 90 0.10 -20.36 15.02
N SER A 91 0.41 -21.65 15.25
CA SER A 91 1.12 -22.47 14.27
C SER A 91 0.32 -22.60 12.97
N ALA A 92 -0.99 -22.88 13.05
CA ALA A 92 -1.89 -22.95 11.90
C ALA A 92 -2.03 -21.59 11.19
N HIS A 93 -2.19 -20.50 11.94
CA HIS A 93 -2.24 -19.14 11.40
C HIS A 93 -0.99 -18.80 10.60
N CYS A 94 0.20 -19.04 11.16
CA CYS A 94 1.47 -18.80 10.47
C CYS A 94 1.62 -19.69 9.24
N LYS A 95 1.19 -20.96 9.28
CA LYS A 95 1.20 -21.83 8.10
C LYS A 95 0.30 -21.30 6.99
N GLN A 96 -0.88 -20.78 7.33
CA GLN A 96 -1.77 -20.15 6.35
C GLN A 96 -1.12 -18.91 5.71
N LEU A 97 -0.49 -18.03 6.50
CA LEU A 97 0.21 -16.86 5.97
C LEU A 97 1.38 -17.25 5.06
N ALA A 98 2.14 -18.30 5.42
CA ALA A 98 3.20 -18.82 4.56
C ALA A 98 2.67 -19.31 3.20
N ASN A 99 1.52 -20.00 3.19
CA ASN A 99 0.89 -20.46 1.96
C ASN A 99 0.43 -19.29 1.08
N LEU A 100 -0.21 -18.27 1.67
CA LEU A 100 -0.66 -17.08 0.95
C LEU A 100 0.52 -16.28 0.35
N ASN A 101 1.62 -16.18 1.09
CA ASN A 101 2.83 -15.53 0.57
C ASN A 101 3.51 -16.36 -0.52
N THR A 102 3.50 -17.69 -0.41
CA THR A 102 4.01 -18.57 -1.49
C THR A 102 3.19 -18.40 -2.76
N GLN A 103 1.85 -18.38 -2.66
CA GLN A 103 0.97 -18.13 -3.81
C GLN A 103 1.22 -16.74 -4.41
N SER A 104 1.35 -15.72 -3.57
CA SER A 104 1.65 -14.35 -4.01
C SER A 104 3.00 -14.28 -4.73
N ALA A 105 4.05 -14.92 -4.19
CA ALA A 105 5.36 -15.00 -4.81
C ALA A 105 5.32 -15.66 -6.20
N THR A 106 4.53 -16.73 -6.36
CA THR A 106 4.33 -17.38 -7.66
C THR A 106 3.66 -16.43 -8.65
N THR A 107 2.52 -15.85 -8.30
CA THR A 107 1.79 -14.95 -9.20
C THR A 107 2.63 -13.74 -9.64
N VAL A 108 3.38 -13.11 -8.73
CA VAL A 108 4.21 -11.95 -9.11
C VAL A 108 5.45 -12.37 -9.93
N ARG A 109 6.00 -13.57 -9.75
CA ARG A 109 7.04 -14.09 -10.65
C ARG A 109 6.51 -14.37 -12.06
N GLU A 110 5.28 -14.86 -12.16
CA GLU A 110 4.60 -14.98 -13.46
C GLU A 110 4.37 -13.62 -14.12
N LEU A 111 4.00 -12.59 -13.33
CA LEU A 111 3.90 -11.21 -13.82
C LEU A 111 5.26 -10.66 -14.27
N ALA A 112 6.34 -10.96 -13.56
CA ALA A 112 7.68 -10.57 -13.97
C ALA A 112 8.03 -11.15 -15.35
N ALA A 113 7.77 -12.45 -15.55
CA ALA A 113 7.98 -13.11 -16.84
C ALA A 113 7.06 -12.58 -17.94
N TYR A 114 5.80 -12.28 -17.62
CA TYR A 114 4.84 -11.64 -18.52
C TYR A 114 5.37 -10.29 -19.03
N HIS A 115 5.79 -9.40 -18.12
CA HIS A 115 6.32 -8.10 -18.50
C HIS A 115 7.68 -8.18 -19.21
N GLN A 116 8.54 -9.15 -18.88
CA GLN A 116 9.77 -9.39 -19.65
C GLN A 116 9.49 -9.76 -21.12
N LYS A 117 8.45 -10.58 -21.38
CA LYS A 117 8.04 -10.91 -22.76
C LYS A 117 7.53 -9.69 -23.52
N LEU A 118 6.66 -8.89 -22.87
CA LEU A 118 6.14 -7.65 -23.47
C LEU A 118 7.25 -6.64 -23.76
N ALA A 119 8.22 -6.50 -22.85
CA ALA A 119 9.38 -5.64 -23.05
C ALA A 119 10.20 -6.03 -24.30
N GLY A 120 10.24 -7.32 -24.63
CA GLY A 120 10.87 -7.83 -25.86
C GLY A 120 9.99 -7.75 -27.11
N GLY A 121 8.81 -7.12 -27.03
CA GLY A 121 7.84 -7.04 -28.13
C GLY A 121 7.07 -8.33 -28.39
N GLY A 122 7.21 -9.34 -27.53
CA GLY A 122 6.49 -10.61 -27.64
C GLY A 122 5.06 -10.50 -27.10
N ALA A 123 4.12 -11.18 -27.76
CA ALA A 123 2.78 -11.36 -27.20
C ALA A 123 2.83 -12.24 -25.93
N ALA A 124 2.08 -11.88 -24.91
CA ALA A 124 1.97 -12.65 -23.68
C ALA A 124 0.56 -12.55 -23.10
N THR A 125 0.12 -13.62 -22.44
CA THR A 125 -1.16 -13.64 -21.70
C THR A 125 -0.88 -13.31 -20.23
N PRO A 126 -1.62 -12.37 -19.61
CA PRO A 126 -1.44 -12.06 -18.21
C PRO A 126 -1.79 -13.27 -17.32
N PRO A 127 -1.03 -13.52 -16.24
CA PRO A 127 -1.29 -14.64 -15.34
C PRO A 127 -2.59 -14.45 -14.57
N SER A 128 -3.22 -15.56 -14.19
CA SER A 128 -4.43 -15.55 -13.37
C SER A 128 -4.12 -14.94 -11.99
N GLY A 129 -4.98 -14.03 -11.53
CA GLY A 129 -4.76 -13.30 -10.27
C GLY A 129 -3.71 -12.18 -10.35
N GLY A 130 -3.08 -11.94 -11.51
CA GLY A 130 -2.11 -10.87 -11.69
C GLY A 130 -2.69 -9.46 -11.63
N ALA A 131 -3.96 -9.28 -12.01
CA ALA A 131 -4.61 -7.97 -12.10
C ALA A 131 -4.56 -7.17 -10.79
N ARG A 132 -4.68 -7.82 -9.63
CA ARG A 132 -4.61 -7.13 -8.32
C ARG A 132 -3.23 -6.51 -8.07
N PHE A 133 -2.16 -7.19 -8.50
CA PHE A 133 -0.79 -6.72 -8.34
C PHE A 133 -0.43 -5.64 -9.35
N GLN A 134 -0.95 -5.72 -10.58
CA GLN A 134 -0.91 -4.63 -11.54
C GLN A 134 -1.71 -3.40 -11.05
N GLY A 135 -2.76 -3.61 -10.25
CA GLY A 135 -3.44 -2.57 -9.48
C GLY A 135 -2.65 -2.06 -8.26
N GLY A 136 -1.40 -2.49 -8.05
CA GLY A 136 -0.52 -2.02 -6.98
C GLY A 136 -0.65 -2.79 -5.65
N ALA A 137 -1.35 -3.93 -5.60
CA ALA A 137 -1.35 -4.76 -4.39
C ALA A 137 0.08 -5.26 -4.08
N GLY A 138 0.45 -5.27 -2.80
CA GLY A 138 1.79 -5.69 -2.35
C GLY A 138 2.88 -4.63 -2.54
N ALA A 139 2.68 -3.64 -3.40
CA ALA A 139 3.57 -2.49 -3.50
C ALA A 139 3.41 -1.58 -2.28
N PRO A 140 4.51 -0.97 -1.77
CA PRO A 140 4.43 0.01 -0.71
C PRO A 140 3.60 1.21 -1.16
N LYS A 141 2.94 1.85 -0.18
CA LYS A 141 2.30 3.13 -0.44
C LYS A 141 3.37 4.19 -0.74
N PRO A 142 3.09 5.13 -1.66
CA PRO A 142 3.95 6.28 -1.88
C PRO A 142 4.24 7.00 -0.56
N THR A 143 5.50 7.31 -0.31
CA THR A 143 5.90 8.24 0.75
C THR A 143 5.46 9.67 0.39
N GLU A 144 5.42 10.57 1.37
CA GLU A 144 5.14 12.00 1.12
C GLU A 144 6.11 12.59 0.07
N LYS A 145 7.41 12.25 0.17
CA LYS A 145 8.42 12.68 -0.80
C LYS A 145 8.13 12.15 -2.21
N GLU A 146 7.74 10.88 -2.33
CA GLU A 146 7.38 10.29 -3.62
C GLU A 146 6.09 10.90 -4.18
N LEU A 147 5.08 11.16 -3.34
CA LEU A 147 3.85 11.86 -3.75
C LEU A 147 4.14 13.27 -4.25
N ASN A 148 4.98 14.02 -3.53
CA ASN A 148 5.39 15.36 -3.95
C ASN A 148 6.13 15.33 -5.28
N ALA A 149 7.00 14.34 -5.49
CA ALA A 149 7.70 14.16 -6.76
C ALA A 149 6.74 13.78 -7.90
N LEU A 150 5.77 12.88 -7.66
CA LEU A 150 4.74 12.51 -8.63
C LEU A 150 3.86 13.71 -8.99
N ALA A 151 3.39 14.46 -7.99
CA ALA A 151 2.57 15.66 -8.19
C ALA A 151 3.32 16.75 -8.96
N ALA A 152 4.62 16.94 -8.69
CA ALA A 152 5.45 17.91 -9.41
C ALA A 152 5.74 17.49 -10.87
N LYS A 153 5.76 16.19 -11.16
CA LYS A 153 5.99 15.66 -12.50
C LYS A 153 4.71 15.56 -13.33
N ALA A 154 3.56 15.36 -12.67
CA ALA A 154 2.27 15.23 -13.34
C ALA A 154 1.99 16.43 -14.25
N SER A 155 1.76 16.14 -15.52
CA SER A 155 1.63 17.12 -16.60
C SER A 155 0.45 16.84 -17.52
N THR A 156 -0.08 15.62 -17.49
CA THR A 156 -1.21 15.17 -18.28
C THR A 156 -2.47 15.01 -17.42
N SER A 157 -3.63 15.06 -18.07
CA SER A 157 -4.92 14.83 -17.41
C SER A 157 -4.98 13.45 -16.71
N ALA A 158 -4.44 12.41 -17.37
CA ALA A 158 -4.40 11.06 -16.82
C ALA A 158 -3.55 10.95 -15.54
N GLU A 159 -2.38 11.60 -15.51
CA GLU A 159 -1.51 11.60 -14.31
C GLU A 159 -2.19 12.31 -13.13
N HIS A 160 -2.89 13.42 -13.38
CA HIS A 160 -3.65 14.09 -12.34
C HIS A 160 -4.86 13.28 -11.87
N HIS A 161 -5.58 12.61 -12.77
CA HIS A 161 -6.66 11.70 -12.35
C HIS A 161 -6.15 10.52 -11.50
N ALA A 162 -4.97 9.97 -11.80
CA ALA A 162 -4.38 8.92 -10.96
C ALA A 162 -4.08 9.44 -9.53
N LEU A 163 -3.60 10.67 -9.39
CA LEU A 163 -3.40 11.30 -8.08
C LEU A 163 -4.72 11.62 -7.37
N GLU A 164 -5.74 12.08 -8.11
CA GLU A 164 -7.10 12.28 -7.58
C GLU A 164 -7.65 10.98 -6.98
N GLU A 165 -7.64 9.88 -7.75
CA GLU A 165 -8.13 8.57 -7.29
C GLU A 165 -7.37 8.05 -6.07
N PHE A 166 -6.06 8.28 -6.02
CA PHE A 166 -5.24 7.96 -4.85
C PHE A 166 -5.74 8.69 -3.60
N PHE A 167 -5.90 10.01 -3.70
CA PHE A 167 -6.33 10.84 -2.58
C PHE A 167 -7.78 10.56 -2.17
N LEU A 168 -8.68 10.25 -3.11
CA LEU A 168 -10.04 9.78 -2.79
C LEU A 168 -10.02 8.45 -2.02
N THR A 169 -9.17 7.52 -2.44
CA THR A 169 -8.98 6.25 -1.72
C THR A 169 -8.43 6.48 -0.32
N LEU A 170 -7.47 7.40 -0.17
CA LEU A 170 -6.89 7.78 1.11
C LEU A 170 -7.93 8.44 2.04
N ALA A 171 -8.76 9.35 1.51
CA ALA A 171 -9.85 9.98 2.25
C ALA A 171 -10.86 8.95 2.77
N LYS A 172 -11.26 7.98 1.94
CA LYS A 172 -12.15 6.87 2.35
C LYS A 172 -11.53 6.02 3.45
N ARG A 173 -10.24 5.72 3.36
CA ARG A 173 -9.52 4.98 4.41
C ARG A 173 -9.53 5.73 5.73
N TYR A 174 -9.18 7.02 5.73
CA TYR A 174 -9.21 7.82 6.94
C TYR A 174 -10.62 7.91 7.53
N ALA A 175 -11.66 8.03 6.70
CA ALA A 175 -13.04 7.97 7.19
C ALA A 175 -13.39 6.63 7.86
N ALA A 176 -12.88 5.50 7.35
CA ALA A 176 -13.04 4.20 8.00
C ALA A 176 -12.29 4.13 9.34
N GLU A 177 -11.06 4.67 9.41
CA GLU A 177 -10.27 4.74 10.65
C GLU A 177 -10.93 5.62 11.71
N VAL A 178 -11.61 6.71 11.31
CA VAL A 178 -12.45 7.51 12.22
C VAL A 178 -13.51 6.62 12.86
N ASN A 179 -14.25 5.83 12.07
CA ASN A 179 -15.31 4.97 12.59
C ASN A 179 -14.76 3.90 13.55
N GLU A 180 -13.59 3.33 13.23
CA GLU A 180 -12.92 2.36 14.09
C GLU A 180 -12.51 2.99 15.43
N HIS A 181 -11.87 4.16 15.41
CA HIS A 181 -11.45 4.84 16.63
C HIS A 181 -12.63 5.32 17.48
N VAL A 182 -13.72 5.79 16.86
CA VAL A 182 -14.95 6.12 17.60
C VAL A 182 -15.51 4.88 18.31
N ARG A 183 -15.60 3.75 17.62
CA ARG A 183 -16.08 2.48 18.21
C ARG A 183 -15.17 1.99 19.35
N LEU A 184 -13.86 2.11 19.19
CA LEU A 184 -12.90 1.75 20.24
C LEU A 184 -13.04 2.70 21.45
N ALA A 185 -13.18 4.00 21.22
CA ALA A 185 -13.41 4.96 22.28
C ALA A 185 -14.66 4.59 23.09
N GLU A 186 -15.78 4.28 22.43
CA GLU A 186 -17.02 3.81 23.06
C GLU A 186 -16.82 2.55 23.91
N THR A 187 -16.02 1.59 23.42
CA THR A 187 -15.73 0.35 24.15
C THR A 187 -14.96 0.60 25.46
N TYR A 188 -14.11 1.63 25.50
CA TYR A 188 -13.34 1.97 26.69
C TYR A 188 -14.07 2.91 27.65
N ARG A 189 -15.09 3.63 27.19
CA ARG A 189 -15.91 4.50 28.06
C ARG A 189 -16.56 3.67 29.16
N GLY A 190 -16.44 4.11 30.41
CA GLY A 190 -16.98 3.40 31.58
C GLY A 190 -16.15 2.20 32.05
N THR A 191 -15.01 1.91 31.43
CA THR A 191 -14.08 0.88 31.92
C THR A 191 -13.01 1.50 32.84
N ARG A 192 -12.23 0.65 33.53
CA ARG A 192 -11.09 1.08 34.36
C ARG A 192 -9.97 1.75 33.57
N ILE A 193 -10.01 1.69 32.24
CA ILE A 193 -9.03 2.28 31.32
C ILE A 193 -9.65 3.37 30.44
N ALA A 194 -10.59 4.15 30.99
CA ALA A 194 -11.27 5.23 30.27
C ALA A 194 -10.33 6.25 29.59
N GLN A 195 -9.08 6.40 30.05
CA GLN A 195 -8.07 7.23 29.37
C GLN A 195 -7.75 6.74 27.94
N ALA A 196 -7.92 5.44 27.66
CA ALA A 196 -7.81 4.91 26.30
C ALA A 196 -8.89 5.49 25.37
N ALA A 197 -10.07 5.83 25.89
CA ALA A 197 -11.10 6.49 25.10
C ALA A 197 -10.65 7.88 24.63
N VAL A 198 -10.00 8.67 25.50
CA VAL A 198 -9.45 10.00 25.14
C VAL A 198 -8.38 9.87 24.06
N HIS A 199 -7.54 8.84 24.13
CA HIS A 199 -6.55 8.57 23.10
C HIS A 199 -7.22 8.27 21.75
N HIS A 200 -8.24 7.42 21.73
CA HIS A 200 -8.97 7.12 20.50
C HIS A 200 -9.79 8.30 19.97
N ASP A 201 -10.38 9.12 20.84
CA ASP A 201 -11.06 10.36 20.43
C ASP A 201 -10.07 11.32 19.73
N ARG A 202 -8.83 11.42 20.23
CA ARG A 202 -7.77 12.19 19.56
C ARG A 202 -7.38 11.60 18.22
N LEU A 203 -7.20 10.28 18.12
CA LEU A 203 -6.87 9.63 16.85
C LEU A 203 -8.01 9.80 15.82
N ALA A 204 -9.26 9.68 16.24
CA ALA A 204 -10.41 9.97 15.38
C ALA A 204 -10.41 11.42 14.89
N GLY A 205 -10.01 12.38 15.74
CA GLY A 205 -9.80 13.78 15.33
C GLY A 205 -8.75 13.91 14.22
N LEU A 206 -7.57 13.33 14.42
CA LEU A 206 -6.49 13.35 13.44
C LEU A 206 -6.89 12.70 12.10
N SER A 207 -7.56 11.55 12.14
CA SER A 207 -8.05 10.89 10.93
C SER A 207 -9.12 11.72 10.20
N ARG A 208 -9.97 12.48 10.91
CA ARG A 208 -10.92 13.40 10.25
C ARG A 208 -10.20 14.52 9.50
N ASP A 209 -9.18 15.09 10.11
CA ASP A 209 -8.42 16.18 9.48
C ASP A 209 -7.63 15.66 8.27
N ALA A 210 -6.99 14.49 8.40
CA ALA A 210 -6.33 13.82 7.29
C ALA A 210 -7.30 13.46 6.14
N ALA A 211 -8.54 13.04 6.45
CA ALA A 211 -9.57 12.79 5.43
C ALA A 211 -9.96 14.06 4.66
N LYS A 212 -10.05 15.20 5.34
CA LYS A 212 -10.32 16.50 4.70
C LYS A 212 -9.17 16.93 3.81
N GLU A 213 -7.93 16.81 4.29
CA GLU A 213 -6.73 17.14 3.51
C GLU A 213 -6.61 16.27 2.26
N ALA A 214 -6.87 14.96 2.38
CA ALA A 214 -6.90 14.06 1.24
C ALA A 214 -8.02 14.44 0.26
N THR A 215 -9.21 14.79 0.74
CA THR A 215 -10.32 15.25 -0.13
C THR A 215 -9.95 16.54 -0.87
N ALA A 216 -9.31 17.49 -0.19
CA ALA A 216 -8.85 18.74 -0.80
C ALA A 216 -7.76 18.49 -1.86
N SER A 217 -6.83 17.57 -1.58
CA SER A 217 -5.78 17.16 -2.52
C SER A 217 -6.36 16.47 -3.76
N ALA A 218 -7.37 15.63 -3.57
CA ALA A 218 -8.12 15.03 -4.68
C ALA A 218 -8.77 16.09 -5.56
N GLN A 219 -9.46 17.07 -4.95
CA GLN A 219 -10.10 18.16 -5.69
C GLN A 219 -9.08 19.01 -6.46
N MET A 220 -7.93 19.33 -5.85
CA MET A 220 -6.85 20.04 -6.53
C MET A 220 -6.40 19.30 -7.80
N HIS A 221 -6.19 17.98 -7.69
CA HIS A 221 -5.78 17.19 -8.84
C HIS A 221 -6.89 17.04 -9.89
N ARG A 222 -8.16 16.97 -9.48
CA ARG A 222 -9.30 17.02 -10.39
C ARG A 222 -9.32 18.31 -11.22
N ASP A 223 -9.10 19.46 -10.57
CA ASP A 223 -9.09 20.77 -11.23
C ASP A 223 -7.89 20.87 -12.19
N LEU A 224 -6.72 20.37 -11.78
CA LEU A 224 -5.53 20.30 -12.63
C LEU A 224 -5.72 19.36 -13.83
N ALA A 225 -6.41 18.23 -13.65
CA ALA A 225 -6.72 17.31 -14.74
C ALA A 225 -7.59 17.96 -15.82
N GLY A 226 -8.45 18.91 -15.45
CA GLY A 226 -9.29 19.65 -16.39
C GLY A 226 -8.56 20.72 -17.22
N VAL A 227 -7.35 21.12 -16.82
CA VAL A 227 -6.54 22.14 -17.52
C VAL A 227 -5.23 21.61 -18.10
N ALA A 228 -4.85 20.37 -17.75
CA ALA A 228 -3.69 19.69 -18.29
C ALA A 228 -3.87 19.36 -19.77
N ARG A 229 -2.75 19.37 -20.51
CA ARG A 229 -2.72 19.15 -21.97
C ARG A 229 -2.54 17.69 -22.33
#